data_AF-A0AAN0SHL6-F1
#
_entry.id   AF-A0AAN0SHL6-F1
#
_cell.length_a   1.000
_cell.length_b   1.000
_cell.length_c   1.000
_cell.angle_alpha   90.00
_cell.angle_beta   90.00
_cell.angle_gamma   90.00
#
_symmetry.space_group_name_H-M   'P 1'
#
loop_
_entity.id
_entity.type
_entity.pdbx_description
1 polymer ?
#
loop_
_entity_poly.entity_id
_entity_poly.type
_entity_poly.pdbx_seq_one_letter_code
_entity_poly.pdbx_strand_id
1 'polypeptide(L)'
;MEEERITVEGYKVIHHANQVIPHVRVVDSALAIKRIESAMGDLVLQGKPKFICIEGHSGSGKTSLSLALTSNGMNVKCINTIEELEKAENLEKQRMSKTSIAHLLGDQSVTYVIDELGIADADCAPILKSHLEQGGVLVALLQDKRDLTFDIGIEPVWFRLNGTPGTLDLVNL
;
A
#
# COMPACT_ATOMS: atom_id res chain seq x y z
N MET A 1 18.48 16.59 6.84
CA MET A 1 18.45 15.13 6.94
C MET A 1 18.85 14.62 5.57
N GLU A 2 19.92 13.83 5.47
CA GLU A 2 20.20 13.12 4.21
C GLU A 2 19.15 12.02 4.04
N GLU A 3 18.57 11.93 2.84
CA GLU A 3 17.60 10.90 2.48
C GLU A 3 18.26 9.51 2.54
N GLU A 4 17.60 8.57 3.24
CA GLU A 4 17.99 7.16 3.20
C GLU A 4 17.87 6.67 1.75
N ARG A 5 18.99 6.20 1.17
CA ARG A 5 18.96 5.69 -0.21
C ARG A 5 18.29 4.32 -0.19
N ILE A 6 17.20 4.16 -0.93
CA ILE A 6 16.49 2.89 -1.09
C ILE A 6 16.69 2.39 -2.53
N THR A 7 17.06 1.12 -2.69
CA THR A 7 17.12 0.46 -4.01
C THR A 7 16.25 -0.78 -4.03
N VAL A 8 15.56 -1.03 -5.14
CA VAL A 8 14.69 -2.20 -5.33
C VAL A 8 15.28 -3.13 -6.38
N GLU A 9 15.47 -4.39 -6.03
CA GLU A 9 15.98 -5.45 -6.90
C GLU A 9 14.98 -6.61 -6.92
N GLY A 10 14.01 -6.53 -7.83
CA GLY A 10 12.90 -7.48 -7.87
C GLY A 10 12.12 -7.45 -6.55
N TYR A 11 12.05 -8.58 -5.85
CA TYR A 11 11.35 -8.69 -4.56
C TYR A 11 12.13 -8.13 -3.36
N LYS A 12 13.39 -7.72 -3.55
CA LYS A 12 14.25 -7.24 -2.47
C LYS A 12 14.28 -5.72 -2.44
N VAL A 13 14.00 -5.16 -1.27
CA VAL A 13 14.19 -3.74 -1.00
C VAL A 13 15.38 -3.57 -0.08
N ILE A 14 16.34 -2.77 -0.52
CA ILE A 14 17.62 -2.56 0.13
C ILE A 14 17.64 -1.14 0.66
N HIS A 15 17.70 -1.02 1.99
CA HIS A 15 17.85 0.25 2.70
C HIS A 15 19.33 0.47 2.99
N HIS A 16 19.89 1.54 2.42
CA HIS A 16 21.28 1.94 2.60
C HIS A 16 21.36 2.98 3.73
N ALA A 17 21.78 2.58 4.92
CA ALA A 17 21.97 3.50 6.03
C ALA A 17 23.18 4.42 5.80
N ASN A 18 23.02 5.73 6.05
CA ASN A 18 24.12 6.69 5.97
C ASN A 18 24.97 6.65 7.26
N GLN A 19 26.20 6.15 7.08
CA GLN A 19 27.44 6.34 7.84
C GLN A 19 27.47 5.96 9.34
N VAL A 20 28.17 4.85 9.60
CA VAL A 20 29.42 4.66 10.40
C VAL A 20 29.65 3.15 10.52
N ILE A 21 28.57 2.36 10.40
CA ILE A 21 28.60 0.90 10.28
C ILE A 21 27.71 0.53 9.09
N PRO A 22 28.19 -0.22 8.08
CA PRO A 22 27.42 -0.58 6.91
C PRO A 22 26.40 -1.67 7.28
N HIS A 23 25.31 -1.27 7.91
CA HIS A 23 24.14 -2.14 8.07
C HIS A 23 23.21 -1.89 6.89
N VAL A 24 23.42 -2.64 5.82
CA VAL A 24 22.46 -2.76 4.74
C VAL A 24 21.30 -3.62 5.25
N ARG A 25 20.10 -3.05 5.32
CA ARG A 25 18.90 -3.83 5.64
C ARG A 25 18.24 -4.26 4.34
N VAL A 26 18.25 -5.58 4.09
CA VAL A 26 17.53 -6.18 2.97
C VAL A 26 16.20 -6.72 3.48
N VAL A 27 15.10 -6.25 2.89
CA VAL A 27 13.75 -6.77 3.11
C VAL A 27 13.36 -7.57 1.88
N ASP A 28 13.18 -8.88 2.04
CA ASP A 28 12.70 -9.76 0.97
C ASP A 28 11.17 -9.90 1.05
N SER A 29 10.47 -9.35 0.07
CA SER A 29 9.01 -9.35 0.00
C SER A 29 8.43 -10.48 -0.85
N ALA A 30 9.24 -11.44 -1.32
CA ALA A 30 8.79 -12.47 -2.26
C ALA A 30 7.63 -13.31 -1.72
N LEU A 31 7.67 -13.69 -0.45
CA LEU A 31 6.60 -14.48 0.18
C LEU A 31 5.31 -13.67 0.33
N ALA A 32 5.41 -12.41 0.77
CA ALA A 32 4.29 -11.49 0.86
C ALA A 32 3.62 -11.29 -0.52
N ILE A 33 4.42 -11.03 -1.56
CA ILE A 33 3.88 -10.81 -2.91
C ILE A 33 3.20 -12.06 -3.45
N LYS A 34 3.81 -13.24 -3.30
CA LYS A 34 3.14 -14.51 -3.66
C LYS A 34 1.82 -14.72 -2.92
N ARG A 35 1.74 -14.29 -1.67
CA ARG A 35 0.50 -14.40 -0.88
C ARG A 35 -0.58 -13.46 -1.40
N ILE A 36 -0.21 -12.23 -1.74
CA ILE A 36 -1.12 -11.24 -2.37
C ILE A 36 -1.60 -11.75 -3.74
N GLU A 37 -0.71 -12.27 -4.58
CA GLU A 37 -1.05 -12.86 -5.88
C GLU A 37 -2.01 -14.04 -5.75
N SER A 38 -1.75 -14.95 -4.79
CA SER A 38 -2.65 -16.07 -4.49
C SER A 38 -4.05 -15.58 -4.09
N ALA A 39 -4.13 -14.58 -3.21
CA ALA A 39 -5.40 -14.02 -2.75
C ALA A 39 -6.18 -13.34 -3.88
N MET A 40 -5.47 -12.63 -4.78
CA MET A 40 -6.08 -12.08 -5.99
C MET A 40 -6.63 -13.19 -6.90
N GLY A 41 -5.89 -14.29 -7.07
CA GLY A 41 -6.35 -15.46 -7.82
C GLY A 41 -7.64 -16.04 -7.25
N ASP A 42 -7.71 -16.20 -5.93
CA ASP A 42 -8.92 -16.69 -5.25
C ASP A 42 -10.12 -15.75 -5.44
N LEU A 43 -9.91 -14.43 -5.36
CA LEU A 43 -10.96 -13.44 -5.60
C LEU A 43 -11.49 -13.50 -7.03
N VAL A 44 -10.61 -13.67 -8.03
CA VAL A 44 -11.00 -13.86 -9.43
C VAL A 44 -11.85 -15.11 -9.61
N LEU A 45 -11.44 -16.24 -9.02
CA LEU A 45 -12.18 -17.51 -9.10
C LEU A 45 -13.56 -17.40 -8.43
N GLN A 46 -13.70 -16.57 -7.40
CA GLN A 46 -14.96 -16.30 -6.71
C GLN A 46 -15.82 -15.22 -7.39
N GLY A 47 -15.35 -14.58 -8.47
CA GLY A 47 -16.03 -13.46 -9.11
C GLY A 47 -16.15 -12.21 -8.21
N LYS A 48 -15.21 -12.03 -7.27
CA LYS A 48 -15.19 -10.91 -6.33
C LYS A 48 -14.21 -9.81 -6.76
N PRO A 49 -14.47 -8.54 -6.40
CA PRO A 49 -13.52 -7.46 -6.63
C PRO A 49 -12.17 -7.71 -5.94
N LYS A 50 -11.07 -7.28 -6.58
CA LYS A 50 -9.70 -7.53 -6.12
C LYS A 50 -9.24 -6.45 -5.16
N PHE A 51 -9.82 -6.46 -3.96
CA PHE A 51 -9.49 -5.51 -2.89
C PHE A 51 -8.76 -6.24 -1.75
N ILE A 52 -7.50 -5.88 -1.55
CA ILE A 52 -6.64 -6.40 -0.49
C ILE A 52 -6.27 -5.26 0.46
N CYS A 53 -6.46 -5.46 1.76
CA CYS A 53 -5.96 -4.58 2.81
C CYS A 53 -4.85 -5.28 3.59
N ILE A 54 -3.80 -4.53 3.92
CA ILE A 54 -2.65 -5.03 4.67
C ILE A 54 -2.41 -4.09 5.86
N GLU A 55 -2.64 -4.58 7.07
CA GLU A 55 -2.31 -3.85 8.30
C GLU A 55 -0.89 -4.18 8.77
N GLY A 56 -0.20 -3.19 9.35
CA GLY A 56 1.13 -3.39 9.90
C GLY A 56 1.65 -2.15 10.63
N HIS A 57 2.14 -2.36 11.85
CA HIS A 57 2.73 -1.32 12.68
C HIS A 57 3.92 -0.61 12.00
N SER A 58 4.28 0.58 12.47
CA SER A 58 5.48 1.29 12.01
C SER A 58 6.72 0.39 12.10
N GLY A 59 7.55 0.40 11.05
CA GLY A 59 8.75 -0.45 10.94
C GLY A 59 8.50 -1.90 10.48
N SER A 60 7.25 -2.31 10.23
CA SER A 60 6.91 -3.65 9.69
C SER A 60 7.33 -3.87 8.23
N GLY A 61 7.67 -2.80 7.51
CA GLY A 61 8.12 -2.87 6.11
C GLY A 61 7.02 -2.62 5.08
N LYS A 62 5.90 -1.97 5.43
CA LYS A 62 4.82 -1.60 4.50
C LYS A 62 5.34 -0.85 3.26
N THR A 63 6.14 0.19 3.47
CA THR A 63 6.76 0.96 2.37
C THR A 63 7.72 0.11 1.54
N SER A 64 8.42 -0.87 2.14
CA SER A 64 9.23 -1.81 1.35
C SER A 64 8.34 -2.73 0.50
N LEU A 65 7.23 -3.20 1.06
CA LEU A 65 6.28 -4.03 0.32
C LEU A 65 5.62 -3.25 -0.83
N SER A 66 5.23 -1.99 -0.62
CA SER A 66 4.65 -1.16 -1.68
C SER A 66 5.63 -0.90 -2.82
N LEU A 67 6.89 -0.62 -2.50
CA LEU A 67 7.98 -0.47 -3.49
C LEU A 67 8.24 -1.79 -4.23
N ALA A 68 8.29 -2.93 -3.53
CA ALA A 68 8.46 -4.23 -4.17
C ALA A 68 7.28 -4.56 -5.09
N LEU A 69 6.03 -4.33 -4.68
CA LEU A 69 4.85 -4.52 -5.53
C LEU A 69 4.94 -3.67 -6.80
N THR A 70 5.37 -2.41 -6.66
CA THR A 70 5.52 -1.48 -7.78
C THR A 70 6.60 -1.93 -8.76
N SER A 71 7.71 -2.49 -8.26
CA SER A 71 8.80 -2.95 -9.10
C SER A 71 8.53 -4.28 -9.82
N ASN A 72 7.67 -5.14 -9.28
CA ASN A 72 7.42 -6.48 -9.87
C ASN A 72 6.12 -6.55 -10.67
N GLY A 73 5.15 -5.69 -10.38
CA GLY A 73 3.86 -5.71 -11.07
C GLY A 73 3.89 -4.98 -12.41
N MET A 74 3.04 -5.43 -13.33
CA MET A 74 2.75 -4.69 -14.56
C MET A 74 1.71 -3.61 -14.27
N ASN A 75 1.98 -2.38 -14.71
CA ASN A 75 1.05 -1.24 -14.59
C ASN A 75 0.59 -0.97 -13.15
N VAL A 76 1.55 -0.93 -12.21
CA VAL A 76 1.29 -0.60 -10.80
C VAL A 76 1.52 0.89 -10.58
N LYS A 77 0.57 1.57 -9.93
CA LYS A 77 0.73 2.94 -9.46
C LYS A 77 0.72 2.96 -7.93
N CYS A 78 1.86 3.33 -7.36
CA CYS A 78 1.98 3.55 -5.93
C CYS A 78 1.54 4.98 -5.59
N ILE A 79 0.74 5.13 -4.54
CA ILE A 79 0.33 6.42 -3.97
C ILE A 79 0.75 6.40 -2.50
N ASN A 80 1.60 7.35 -2.09
CA ASN A 80 1.98 7.54 -0.69
C ASN A 80 1.14 8.69 -0.11
N THR A 81 0.16 8.38 0.73
CA THR A 81 -0.75 9.39 1.29
C THR A 81 -0.05 10.34 2.28
N ILE A 82 1.03 9.91 2.95
CA ILE A 82 1.83 10.79 3.81
C ILE A 82 2.50 11.88 2.97
N GLU A 83 3.12 11.51 1.85
CA GLU A 83 3.73 12.49 0.94
C GLU A 83 2.70 13.47 0.37
N GLU A 84 1.51 12.98 0.01
CA GLU A 84 0.42 13.84 -0.47
C GLU A 84 -0.14 14.75 0.63
N LEU A 85 -0.14 14.30 1.89
CA LEU A 85 -0.49 15.14 3.04
C LEU A 85 0.53 16.25 3.24
N GLU A 86 1.82 15.93 3.26
CA GLU A 86 2.90 16.90 3.43
C GLU A 86 2.88 17.96 2.33
N LYS A 87 2.62 17.57 1.07
CA LYS A 87 2.44 18.52 -0.05
C LYS A 87 1.25 19.45 0.21
N ALA A 88 0.12 18.92 0.63
CA ALA A 88 -1.08 19.71 0.90
C ALA A 88 -0.89 20.68 2.08
N GLU A 89 -0.30 20.24 3.20
CA GLU A 89 -0.02 21.10 4.36
C GLU A 89 0.88 22.28 4.01
N ASN A 90 1.89 22.05 3.17
CA ASN A 90 2.79 23.11 2.71
C ASN A 90 2.07 24.15 1.83
N LEU A 91 1.09 23.71 1.03
CA LEU A 91 0.30 24.59 0.18
C LEU A 91 -0.71 25.41 0.98
N GLU A 92 -1.41 24.78 1.92
CA GLU A 92 -2.49 25.41 2.69
C GLU A 92 -2.00 26.11 3.97
N LYS A 93 -0.74 25.91 4.37
CA LYS A 93 -0.12 26.42 5.60
C LYS A 93 -0.91 26.07 6.87
N GLN A 94 -1.62 24.95 6.85
CA GLN A 94 -2.40 24.43 7.98
C GLN A 94 -2.08 22.95 8.20
N ARG A 95 -2.21 22.50 9.45
CA ARG A 95 -2.05 21.09 9.80
C ARG A 95 -3.31 20.33 9.41
N MET A 96 -3.17 19.39 8.51
CA MET A 96 -4.23 18.51 8.04
C MET A 96 -4.00 17.12 8.63
N SER A 97 -5.06 16.39 8.96
CA SER A 97 -4.94 14.98 9.37
C SER A 97 -5.22 14.01 8.23
N LYS A 98 -5.72 14.52 7.09
CA LYS A 98 -6.10 13.75 5.91
C LYS A 98 -5.80 14.52 4.63
N THR A 99 -5.68 13.80 3.53
CA THR A 99 -5.42 14.37 2.20
C THR A 99 -6.30 13.73 1.13
N SER A 100 -6.74 14.53 0.15
CA SER A 100 -7.46 14.01 -1.01
C SER A 100 -6.47 13.40 -2.00
N ILE A 101 -6.71 12.13 -2.33
CA ILE A 101 -5.99 11.42 -3.40
C ILE A 101 -6.87 11.19 -4.63
N ALA A 102 -8.10 11.71 -4.65
CA ALA A 102 -9.07 11.47 -5.72
C ALA A 102 -8.52 11.82 -7.11
N HIS A 103 -7.74 12.91 -7.20
CA HIS A 103 -7.12 13.38 -8.43
C HIS A 103 -6.02 12.45 -8.99
N LEU A 104 -5.51 11.52 -8.18
CA LEU A 104 -4.52 10.52 -8.58
C LEU A 104 -5.17 9.23 -9.10
N LEU A 105 -6.48 9.09 -8.92
CA LEU A 105 -7.29 7.94 -9.30
C LEU A 105 -8.01 8.22 -10.62
N GLY A 106 -8.10 7.23 -11.51
CA GLY A 106 -8.81 7.39 -12.78
C GLY A 106 -8.40 6.45 -13.91
N ASP A 107 -7.33 5.67 -13.72
CA ASP A 107 -6.93 4.64 -14.69
C ASP A 107 -7.46 3.28 -14.24
N GLN A 108 -8.44 2.78 -14.98
CA GLN A 108 -9.11 1.50 -14.69
C GLN A 108 -8.23 0.27 -14.96
N SER A 109 -7.15 0.44 -15.73
CA SER A 109 -6.22 -0.63 -16.10
C SER A 109 -5.08 -0.83 -15.09
N VAL A 110 -4.99 0.06 -14.10
CA VAL A 110 -3.89 0.13 -13.14
C VAL A 110 -4.17 -0.70 -11.89
N THR A 111 -3.11 -1.30 -11.35
CA THR A 111 -3.13 -1.77 -9.96
C THR A 111 -2.73 -0.63 -9.05
N TYR A 112 -3.64 -0.16 -8.21
CA TYR A 112 -3.31 0.85 -7.20
C TYR A 112 -2.73 0.18 -5.96
N VAL A 113 -1.55 0.65 -5.55
CA VAL A 113 -0.96 0.35 -4.25
C VAL A 113 -0.97 1.63 -3.45
N ILE A 114 -1.78 1.72 -2.39
CA ILE A 114 -1.91 2.93 -1.58
C ILE A 114 -1.26 2.69 -0.23
N ASP A 115 -0.12 3.34 0.01
CA ASP A 115 0.57 3.32 1.29
C ASP A 115 -0.11 4.31 2.25
N GLU A 116 -0.45 3.84 3.44
CA GLU A 116 -1.15 4.59 4.49
C GLU A 116 -2.55 5.11 4.09
N LEU A 117 -3.40 4.25 3.53
CA LEU A 117 -4.76 4.62 3.08
C LEU A 117 -5.61 5.30 4.18
N GLY A 118 -5.35 5.03 5.46
CA GLY A 118 -6.06 5.67 6.57
C GLY A 118 -5.95 7.21 6.62
N ILE A 119 -4.96 7.78 5.93
CA ILE A 119 -4.74 9.23 5.81
C ILE A 119 -5.54 9.81 4.62
N ALA A 120 -6.09 8.99 3.74
CA ALA A 120 -6.91 9.50 2.65
C ALA A 120 -8.24 10.09 3.15
N ASP A 121 -8.68 11.15 2.49
CA ASP A 121 -10.04 11.66 2.63
C ASP A 121 -11.06 10.71 1.98
N ALA A 122 -12.30 10.73 2.47
CA ALA A 122 -13.38 9.85 2.03
C ALA A 122 -13.86 10.14 0.60
N ASP A 123 -13.46 11.27 0.02
CA ASP A 123 -13.78 11.68 -1.35
C ASP A 123 -13.26 10.68 -2.41
N CYS A 124 -12.23 9.91 -2.08
CA CYS A 124 -11.68 8.89 -2.96
C CYS A 124 -12.54 7.62 -3.02
N ALA A 125 -13.42 7.37 -2.04
CA ALA A 125 -14.16 6.12 -1.90
C ALA A 125 -15.03 5.77 -3.13
N PRO A 126 -15.81 6.69 -3.73
CA PRO A 126 -16.59 6.39 -4.93
C PRO A 126 -15.74 6.02 -6.13
N ILE A 127 -14.54 6.61 -6.25
CA ILE A 127 -13.62 6.35 -7.36
C ILE A 127 -12.97 4.98 -7.19
N LEU A 128 -12.52 4.65 -5.97
CA LEU A 128 -11.98 3.33 -5.64
C LEU A 128 -13.02 2.22 -5.82
N LYS A 129 -14.27 2.48 -5.44
CA LYS A 129 -15.38 1.55 -5.67
C LYS A 129 -15.57 1.28 -7.16
N SER A 130 -15.70 2.34 -7.97
CA SER A 130 -15.87 2.25 -9.43
C SER A 130 -14.71 1.48 -10.08
N HIS A 131 -13.48 1.76 -9.65
CA HIS A 131 -12.27 1.06 -10.10
C HIS A 131 -12.35 -0.46 -9.85
N LEU A 132 -12.73 -0.84 -8.63
CA LEU A 132 -12.85 -2.25 -8.23
C LEU A 132 -14.01 -2.97 -8.95
N GLU A 133 -15.15 -2.31 -9.13
CA GLU A 133 -16.31 -2.85 -9.86
C GLU A 133 -16.01 -3.10 -11.35
N GLN A 134 -15.09 -2.32 -11.92
CA GLN A 134 -14.64 -2.47 -13.31
C GLN A 134 -13.50 -3.48 -13.48
N GLY A 135 -13.15 -4.20 -12.41
CA GLY A 135 -12.12 -5.24 -12.43
C GLY A 135 -10.71 -4.72 -12.18
N GLY A 136 -10.56 -3.47 -11.75
CA GLY A 136 -9.32 -2.92 -11.23
C GLY A 136 -8.83 -3.66 -9.98
N VAL A 137 -7.58 -3.41 -9.60
CA VAL A 137 -6.94 -3.98 -8.40
C VAL A 137 -6.58 -2.87 -7.43
N LEU A 138 -6.85 -3.09 -6.14
CA LEU A 138 -6.44 -2.23 -5.05
C LEU A 138 -5.74 -3.04 -3.96
N VAL A 139 -4.51 -2.64 -3.64
CA VAL A 139 -3.78 -3.07 -2.44
C VAL A 139 -3.60 -1.85 -1.54
N ALA A 140 -4.26 -1.85 -0.40
CA ALA A 140 -4.18 -0.76 0.58
C ALA A 140 -3.32 -1.18 1.78
N LEU A 141 -2.36 -0.36 2.16
CA LEU A 141 -1.55 -0.55 3.37
C LEU A 141 -2.02 0.42 4.46
N LEU A 142 -2.17 -0.08 5.68
CA LEU A 142 -2.64 0.67 6.85
C LEU A 142 -1.82 0.30 8.09
N GLN A 143 -1.83 1.14 9.14
CA GLN A 143 -1.25 0.76 10.43
C GLN A 143 -2.13 -0.29 11.11
N ASP A 144 -3.44 -0.01 11.19
CA ASP A 144 -4.47 -0.86 11.78
C ASP A 144 -5.73 -0.82 10.90
N LYS A 145 -6.50 -1.92 10.87
CA LYS A 145 -7.78 -1.93 10.16
C LYS A 145 -8.75 -0.80 10.53
N ARG A 146 -8.69 -0.30 11.77
CA ARG A 146 -9.52 0.79 12.28
C ARG A 146 -9.19 2.15 11.68
N ASP A 147 -8.03 2.28 11.04
CA ASP A 147 -7.64 3.53 10.38
C ASP A 147 -8.41 3.76 9.07
N LEU A 148 -9.01 2.71 8.50
CA LEU A 148 -9.95 2.85 7.38
C LEU A 148 -11.27 3.43 7.90
N THR A 149 -11.34 4.75 7.93
CA THR A 149 -12.45 5.51 8.54
C THR A 149 -13.61 5.81 7.59
N PHE A 150 -13.54 5.32 6.35
CA PHE A 150 -14.59 5.47 5.34
C PHE A 150 -14.87 4.13 4.64
N ASP A 151 -16.09 3.98 4.12
CA ASP A 151 -16.55 2.78 3.47
C ASP A 151 -16.44 2.88 1.94
N ILE A 152 -15.76 1.92 1.31
CA ILE A 152 -15.66 1.78 -0.15
C ILE A 152 -16.85 0.96 -0.69
N GLY A 153 -17.61 0.29 0.17
CA GLY A 153 -18.76 -0.55 -0.19
C GLY A 153 -18.36 -1.89 -0.80
N ILE A 154 -17.11 -2.30 -0.63
CA ILE A 154 -16.54 -3.58 -1.08
C ILE A 154 -15.72 -4.15 0.06
N GLU A 155 -16.01 -5.38 0.45
CA GLU A 155 -15.30 -6.08 1.52
C GLU A 155 -13.88 -6.48 1.04
N PRO A 156 -12.80 -6.02 1.70
CA PRO A 156 -11.45 -6.42 1.38
C PRO A 156 -11.07 -7.78 1.99
N VAL A 157 -10.06 -8.43 1.42
CA VAL A 157 -9.32 -9.49 2.13
C VAL A 157 -8.25 -8.84 2.98
N TRP A 158 -8.21 -9.18 4.26
CA TRP A 158 -7.26 -8.62 5.22
C TRP A 158 -6.05 -9.52 5.42
N PHE A 159 -4.86 -8.91 5.35
CA PHE A 159 -3.60 -9.48 5.79
C PHE A 159 -2.97 -8.62 6.88
N ARG A 160 -2.13 -9.26 7.69
CA ARG A 160 -1.24 -8.60 8.63
C ARG A 160 0.20 -8.81 8.19
N LEU A 161 0.94 -7.71 8.07
CA LEU A 161 2.38 -7.72 7.89
C LEU A 161 3.05 -7.81 9.26
N ASN A 162 3.54 -9.00 9.57
CA ASN A 162 4.30 -9.20 10.81
C ASN A 162 5.69 -8.60 10.67
N GLY A 163 6.28 -8.13 11.78
CA GLY A 163 7.63 -7.54 11.80
C GLY A 163 8.76 -8.48 11.35
N THR A 164 8.46 -9.75 11.08
CA THR A 164 9.36 -10.66 10.35
C THR A 164 9.35 -10.27 8.87
N PRO A 165 10.50 -9.90 8.27
CA PRO A 165 10.54 -9.40 6.91
C PRO A 165 9.86 -10.36 5.92
N GLY A 166 8.80 -9.88 5.26
CA GLY A 166 8.20 -10.55 4.11
C GLY A 166 7.08 -11.56 4.38
N THR A 167 6.62 -11.75 5.62
CA THR A 167 5.50 -12.68 5.92
C THR A 167 4.17 -11.95 6.07
N LEU A 168 3.16 -12.38 5.30
CA LEU A 168 1.77 -11.94 5.44
C LEU A 168 0.92 -13.07 6.01
N ASP A 169 0.29 -12.80 7.15
CA ASP A 169 -0.71 -13.69 7.74
C ASP A 169 -2.11 -13.22 7.37
N LEU A 170 -2.98 -14.15 6.98
CA LEU A 170 -4.39 -13.84 6.77
C LEU A 170 -5.03 -13.45 8.11
N VAL A 171 -5.75 -12.33 8.15
CA VAL A 171 -6.54 -11.95 9.32
C VAL A 171 -7.89 -12.63 9.19
N ASN A 172 -8.12 -13.71 9.94
CA ASN A 172 -9.46 -14.27 10.07
C ASN A 172 -10.33 -13.26 10.82
N LEU A 173 -11.40 -12.81 10.18
CA LEU A 173 -12.46 -11.99 10.77
C LEU A 173 -13.32 -12.84 11.72
#